data_AF-A0A965MWH2-F1
#
_entry.id   AF-A0A965MWH2-F1
#
_cell.length_a   1.000
_cell.length_b   1.000
_cell.length_c   1.000
_cell.angle_alpha   90.00
_cell.angle_beta   90.00
_cell.angle_gamma   90.00
#
_symmetry.space_group_name_H-M   'P 1'
#
loop_
_entity.id
_entity.type
_entity.pdbx_description
1 polymer ?
#
loop_
_entity_poly.entity_id
_entity_poly.type
_entity_poly.pdbx_seq_one_letter_code
_entity_poly.pdbx_strand_id
1 'polypeptide(L)'
;MKKQLTIVGILILTLLIADQAIKLYIKSNFLPWEYHNILGEWFKLRYTENQGMAFGTTFGAALWHKLALSIFRLVAVVFIAYYIIREARKGVKTEYLIAIALIFTGAAGNLIDSMLHDFIFPFNPCHQYSWMEGTGAFEKCGDFPEAFEVRHHGFLLGSVVDMFQFDMRWPEWMPLVGGNEVFPAIWNLADACISIGVFMMLIRQRVYFPKKSEEA
;
A
#
# COMPACT_ATOMS: atom_id res chain seq x y z
N MET A 1 -22.42 -9.62 16.93
CA MET A 1 -21.30 -8.83 17.47
C MET A 1 -20.05 -9.67 17.80
N LYS A 2 -19.92 -10.39 18.93
CA LYS A 2 -18.65 -11.05 19.34
C LYS A 2 -18.04 -11.95 18.24
N LYS A 3 -18.83 -12.88 17.70
CA LYS A 3 -18.40 -13.77 16.60
C LYS A 3 -17.91 -12.99 15.36
N GLN A 4 -18.60 -11.92 14.98
CA GLN A 4 -18.24 -11.11 13.81
C GLN A 4 -16.92 -10.37 14.02
N LEU A 5 -16.73 -9.76 15.20
CA LEU A 5 -15.48 -9.10 15.55
C LEU A 5 -14.31 -10.09 15.65
N THR A 6 -14.56 -11.32 16.11
CA THR A 6 -13.53 -12.38 16.09
C THR A 6 -13.14 -12.75 14.65
N ILE A 7 -14.11 -12.97 13.76
CA ILE A 7 -13.84 -13.29 12.35
C ILE A 7 -13.03 -12.17 11.69
N VAL A 8 -13.48 -10.93 11.85
CA VAL A 8 -12.81 -9.75 11.30
C VAL A 8 -11.42 -9.55 11.89
N GLY A 9 -11.26 -9.73 13.21
CA GLY A 9 -9.98 -9.60 13.89
C GLY A 9 -8.96 -10.65 13.42
N ILE A 10 -9.40 -11.90 13.24
CA ILE A 10 -8.55 -12.97 12.68
C ILE A 10 -8.14 -12.61 11.25
N LEU A 11 -9.09 -12.19 10.40
CA LEU A 11 -8.80 -11.78 9.02
C LEU A 11 -7.76 -10.66 8.98
N ILE A 12 -7.95 -9.61 9.79
CA ILE A 12 -7.03 -8.47 9.87
C ILE A 12 -5.63 -8.94 10.26
N LEU A 13 -5.54 -9.74 11.33
CA LEU A 13 -4.26 -10.22 11.86
C LEU A 13 -3.53 -11.10 10.84
N THR A 14 -4.24 -12.05 10.22
CA THR A 14 -3.65 -12.95 9.22
C THR A 14 -3.13 -12.18 8.01
N LEU A 15 -3.90 -11.24 7.48
CA LEU A 15 -3.49 -10.46 6.31
C LEU A 15 -2.36 -9.48 6.63
N LEU A 16 -2.35 -8.86 7.82
CA LEU A 16 -1.24 -8.01 8.25
C LEU A 16 0.06 -8.82 8.42
N ILE A 17 -0.02 -10.00 9.04
CA ILE A 17 1.15 -10.88 9.16
C ILE A 17 1.65 -11.30 7.78
N ALA A 18 0.76 -11.67 6.87
CA ALA A 18 1.12 -12.04 5.51
C ALA A 18 1.78 -10.88 4.75
N ASP A 19 1.21 -9.66 4.82
CA ASP A 19 1.76 -8.47 4.17
C ASP A 19 3.20 -8.19 4.65
N GLN A 20 3.38 -8.11 5.97
CA GLN A 20 4.68 -7.81 6.57
C GLN A 20 5.69 -8.95 6.32
N ALA A 21 5.26 -10.21 6.36
CA ALA A 21 6.13 -11.35 6.07
C ALA A 21 6.63 -11.33 4.61
N ILE A 22 5.75 -11.06 3.64
CA ILE A 22 6.15 -11.00 2.22
C ILE A 22 7.08 -9.79 2.00
N LYS A 23 6.78 -8.63 2.58
CA LYS A 23 7.64 -7.43 2.49
C LYS A 23 9.05 -7.69 3.02
N LEU A 24 9.16 -8.29 4.22
CA LEU A 24 10.43 -8.66 4.82
C LEU A 24 11.17 -9.70 3.96
N TYR A 25 10.46 -10.69 3.42
CA TYR A 25 11.05 -11.69 2.54
C TYR A 25 11.62 -11.05 1.27
N ILE A 26 10.84 -10.24 0.54
CA ILE A 26 11.27 -9.58 -0.69
C ILE A 26 12.48 -8.69 -0.40
N LYS A 27 12.39 -7.81 0.61
CA LYS A 27 13.48 -6.88 0.98
C LYS A 27 14.79 -7.60 1.35
N SER A 28 14.71 -8.80 1.92
CA SER A 28 15.88 -9.55 2.40
C SER A 28 16.50 -10.47 1.34
N ASN A 29 15.78 -10.82 0.28
CA ASN A 29 16.21 -11.84 -0.67
C ASN A 29 16.34 -11.35 -2.12
N PHE A 30 15.79 -10.18 -2.47
CA PHE A 30 15.79 -9.67 -3.83
C PHE A 30 16.77 -8.52 -4.01
N LEU A 31 17.46 -8.51 -5.14
CA LEU A 31 18.16 -7.32 -5.61
C LEU A 31 17.18 -6.35 -6.28
N PRO A 32 17.41 -5.02 -6.25
CA PRO A 32 16.52 -4.02 -6.87
C PRO A 32 16.16 -4.23 -8.35
N TRP A 33 17.05 -4.88 -9.10
CA TRP A 33 16.92 -5.14 -10.54
C TRP A 33 16.34 -6.51 -10.85
N GLU A 34 16.21 -7.35 -9.83
CA GLU A 34 15.81 -8.74 -9.96
C GLU A 34 14.30 -8.84 -10.03
N TYR A 35 13.81 -9.68 -10.94
CA TYR A 35 12.41 -10.04 -11.04
C TYR A 35 12.27 -11.55 -11.19
N HIS A 36 11.25 -12.12 -10.55
CA HIS A 36 10.91 -13.54 -10.64
C HIS A 36 9.50 -13.69 -11.19
N ASN A 37 9.34 -14.51 -12.23
CA ASN A 37 8.04 -14.80 -12.82
C ASN A 37 7.24 -15.73 -11.87
N ILE A 38 6.03 -15.30 -11.45
CA ILE A 38 5.12 -16.14 -10.66
C ILE A 38 4.22 -16.95 -11.58
N LEU A 39 3.54 -16.28 -12.53
CA LEU A 39 2.59 -16.91 -13.44
C LEU A 39 2.91 -16.48 -14.87
N GLY A 40 3.60 -17.35 -15.61
CA GLY A 40 4.09 -17.05 -16.95
C GLY A 40 4.91 -15.75 -16.99
N GLU A 41 4.94 -15.10 -18.14
CA GLU A 41 5.70 -13.86 -18.33
C GLU A 41 4.95 -12.59 -17.91
N TRP A 42 3.69 -12.70 -17.47
CA TRP A 42 2.80 -11.54 -17.27
C TRP A 42 2.59 -11.16 -15.79
N PHE A 43 2.89 -12.04 -14.83
CA PHE A 43 2.78 -11.72 -13.40
C PHE A 43 4.09 -12.03 -12.68
N LYS A 44 4.72 -10.99 -12.13
CA LYS A 44 6.09 -11.03 -11.63
C LYS A 44 6.17 -10.50 -10.20
N LEU A 45 7.13 -11.05 -9.45
CA LEU A 45 7.69 -10.43 -8.25
C LEU A 45 8.87 -9.57 -8.66
N ARG A 46 8.92 -8.38 -8.09
CA ARG A 46 10.08 -7.49 -8.09
C ARG A 46 10.27 -6.95 -6.70
N TYR A 47 11.40 -6.34 -6.43
CA TYR A 47 11.59 -5.53 -5.24
C TYR A 47 11.59 -4.06 -5.64
N THR A 48 10.78 -3.24 -4.96
CA THR A 48 10.87 -1.79 -5.04
C THR A 48 10.52 -1.16 -3.69
N GLU A 49 11.20 -0.08 -3.35
CA GLU A 49 10.84 0.77 -2.22
C GLU A 49 10.16 2.04 -2.74
N ASN A 50 8.94 2.24 -2.30
CA ASN A 50 8.08 3.34 -2.69
C ASN A 50 7.99 4.36 -1.56
N GLN A 51 8.01 5.65 -1.90
CA GLN A 51 7.78 6.72 -0.93
C GLN A 51 6.33 6.83 -0.45
N GLY A 52 5.56 5.76 -0.60
CA GLY A 52 4.18 5.65 -0.13
C GLY A 52 3.19 6.35 -1.06
N MET A 53 3.50 6.43 -2.35
CA MET A 53 2.64 7.01 -3.37
C MET A 53 2.16 5.91 -4.31
N ALA A 54 0.85 5.76 -4.45
CA ALA A 54 0.32 4.71 -5.29
C ALA A 54 0.47 5.04 -6.78
N PHE A 55 0.56 4.00 -7.61
CA PHE A 55 0.46 4.09 -9.07
C PHE A 55 1.52 4.95 -9.77
N GLY A 56 2.74 5.02 -9.24
CA GLY A 56 3.85 5.75 -9.88
C GLY A 56 3.66 7.27 -9.93
N THR A 57 2.69 7.80 -9.18
CA THR A 57 2.45 9.25 -9.09
C THR A 57 3.33 9.86 -8.01
N THR A 58 3.84 11.08 -8.24
CA THR A 58 4.58 11.84 -7.22
C THR A 58 3.68 12.91 -6.62
N PHE A 59 3.31 12.79 -5.35
CA PHE A 59 2.66 13.84 -4.55
C PHE A 59 3.69 14.88 -4.06
N GLY A 60 4.77 15.11 -4.82
CA GLY A 60 5.93 15.89 -4.41
C GLY A 60 6.96 15.09 -3.59
N ALA A 61 8.17 15.65 -3.45
CA ALA A 61 9.30 15.01 -2.79
C ALA A 61 9.64 15.61 -1.42
N ALA A 62 9.20 16.85 -1.13
CA ALA A 62 9.48 17.48 0.16
C ALA A 62 8.94 16.68 1.34
N LEU A 63 9.62 16.79 2.48
CA LEU A 63 9.29 16.15 3.77
C LEU A 63 7.79 16.14 4.10
N TRP A 64 7.13 17.29 3.94
CA TRP A 64 5.72 17.45 4.29
C TRP A 64 4.78 16.59 3.46
N HIS A 65 5.13 16.26 2.21
CA HIS A 65 4.30 15.39 1.37
C HIS A 65 4.26 13.98 1.94
N LYS A 66 5.43 13.42 2.27
CA LYS A 66 5.55 12.10 2.89
C LYS A 66 4.89 12.06 4.26
N LEU A 67 5.12 13.07 5.10
CA LEU A 67 4.49 13.17 6.42
C LEU A 67 2.97 13.26 6.31
N ALA A 68 2.44 14.07 5.40
CA ALA A 68 0.99 14.21 5.21
C ALA A 68 0.36 12.87 4.82
N LEU A 69 0.99 12.10 3.93
CA LEU A 69 0.51 10.75 3.55
C LEU A 69 0.49 9.80 4.75
N SER A 70 1.56 9.77 5.54
CA SER A 70 1.65 8.89 6.71
C SER A 70 0.68 9.30 7.84
N ILE A 71 0.52 10.60 8.09
CA ILE A 71 -0.45 11.13 9.07
C ILE A 71 -1.88 10.85 8.60
N PHE A 72 -2.18 11.05 7.32
CA PHE A 72 -3.49 10.69 6.76
C PHE A 72 -3.81 9.21 6.98
N ARG A 73 -2.85 8.31 6.71
CA ARG A 73 -3.01 6.87 6.99
C ARG A 73 -3.24 6.60 8.47
N LEU A 74 -2.50 7.24 9.36
CA LEU A 74 -2.69 7.10 10.81
C LEU A 74 -4.11 7.48 11.23
N VAL A 75 -4.60 8.64 10.78
CA VAL A 75 -5.96 9.11 11.05
C VAL A 75 -6.99 8.14 10.46
N ALA A 76 -6.79 7.68 9.22
CA ALA A 76 -7.67 6.74 8.56
C ALA A 76 -7.75 5.40 9.32
N VAL A 77 -6.63 4.84 9.75
CA VAL A 77 -6.57 3.59 10.54
C VAL A 77 -7.35 3.73 11.85
N VAL A 78 -7.13 4.81 12.61
CA VAL A 78 -7.87 5.07 13.86
C VAL A 78 -9.36 5.21 13.60
N PHE A 79 -9.74 5.99 12.59
CA PHE A 79 -11.14 6.20 12.22
C PHE A 79 -11.83 4.92 11.77
N ILE A 80 -11.18 4.13 10.91
CA ILE A 80 -11.74 2.88 10.38
C ILE A 80 -11.86 1.84 11.50
N ALA A 81 -10.89 1.74 12.43
CA ALA A 81 -11.01 0.86 13.60
C ALA A 81 -12.25 1.21 14.44
N TYR A 82 -12.45 2.50 14.74
CA TYR A 82 -13.65 2.99 15.40
C TYR A 82 -14.91 2.63 14.60
N TYR A 83 -14.88 2.82 13.28
CA TYR A 83 -16.01 2.55 12.39
C TYR A 83 -16.39 1.06 12.37
N ILE A 84 -15.42 0.14 12.30
CA ILE A 84 -15.65 -1.31 12.39
C ILE A 84 -16.40 -1.65 13.68
N ILE A 85 -15.95 -1.13 14.82
CA ILE A 85 -16.59 -1.39 16.12
C ILE A 85 -18.01 -0.82 16.15
N ARG A 86 -18.19 0.41 15.65
CA ARG A 86 -19.49 1.08 15.58
C ARG A 86 -20.49 0.29 14.73
N GLU A 87 -20.08 -0.12 13.53
CA GLU A 87 -20.96 -0.85 12.61
C GLU A 87 -21.25 -2.28 13.11
N ALA A 88 -20.26 -2.95 13.73
CA ALA A 88 -20.48 -4.24 14.36
C ALA A 88 -21.51 -4.20 15.50
N ARG A 89 -21.58 -3.07 16.24
CA ARG A 89 -22.61 -2.84 17.27
C ARG A 89 -24.00 -2.62 16.69
N LYS A 90 -24.10 -2.08 15.47
CA LYS A 90 -25.39 -1.94 14.75
C LYS A 90 -25.91 -3.25 14.16
N GLY A 91 -25.13 -4.33 14.24
CA GLY A 91 -25.55 -5.63 13.72
C GLY A 91 -25.58 -5.70 12.19
N VAL A 92 -24.73 -4.90 11.52
CA VAL A 92 -24.58 -4.98 10.05
C VAL A 92 -24.12 -6.38 9.61
N LYS A 93 -24.28 -6.66 8.31
CA LYS A 93 -23.84 -7.92 7.71
C LYS A 93 -22.32 -8.11 7.88
N THR A 94 -21.91 -9.35 8.15
CA THR A 94 -20.49 -9.71 8.32
C THR A 94 -19.67 -9.38 7.07
N GLU A 95 -20.24 -9.58 5.88
CA GLU A 95 -19.61 -9.25 4.59
C GLU A 95 -19.22 -7.76 4.48
N TYR A 96 -20.06 -6.87 5.01
CA TYR A 96 -19.77 -5.43 5.04
C TYR A 96 -18.61 -5.12 6.00
N LEU A 97 -18.59 -5.77 7.17
CA LEU A 97 -17.46 -5.63 8.10
C LEU A 97 -16.16 -6.19 7.52
N ILE A 98 -16.22 -7.28 6.75
CA ILE A 98 -15.07 -7.84 6.03
C ILE A 98 -14.54 -6.81 5.02
N ALA A 99 -15.41 -6.17 4.24
CA ALA A 99 -14.98 -5.14 3.28
C ALA A 99 -14.26 -3.96 3.98
N ILE A 100 -14.81 -3.47 5.10
CA ILE A 100 -14.16 -2.40 5.89
C ILE A 100 -12.82 -2.90 6.49
N ALA A 101 -12.80 -4.13 6.97
CA ALA A 101 -11.61 -4.75 7.55
C ALA A 101 -10.47 -4.88 6.54
N LEU A 102 -10.76 -5.20 5.27
CA LEU A 102 -9.76 -5.25 4.21
C LEU A 102 -9.14 -3.86 3.96
N ILE A 103 -9.96 -2.80 3.92
CA ILE A 103 -9.44 -1.42 3.80
C ILE A 103 -8.59 -1.06 5.03
N PHE A 104 -9.05 -1.42 6.23
CA PHE A 104 -8.30 -1.22 7.46
C PHE A 104 -6.93 -1.90 7.40
N THR A 105 -6.89 -3.20 7.05
CA THR A 105 -5.67 -3.98 6.97
C THR A 105 -4.68 -3.38 5.98
N GLY A 106 -5.14 -2.98 4.80
CA GLY A 106 -4.25 -2.38 3.81
C GLY A 106 -3.70 -1.02 4.26
N ALA A 107 -4.54 -0.16 4.83
CA ALA A 107 -4.10 1.11 5.39
C ALA A 107 -3.10 0.94 6.54
N ALA A 108 -3.35 -0.04 7.42
CA ALA A 108 -2.49 -0.36 8.55
C ALA A 108 -1.15 -0.98 8.10
N GLY A 109 -1.15 -1.89 7.12
CA GLY A 109 0.07 -2.51 6.59
C GLY A 109 1.05 -1.48 6.04
N ASN A 110 0.58 -0.58 5.16
CA ASN A 110 1.43 0.48 4.62
C ASN A 110 1.80 1.56 5.67
N LEU A 111 1.00 1.74 6.72
CA LEU A 111 1.35 2.62 7.84
C LEU A 111 2.48 2.02 8.69
N ILE A 112 2.48 0.70 8.92
CA ILE A 112 3.55 0.00 9.66
C ILE A 112 4.89 0.20 8.96
N ASP A 113 4.93 0.05 7.63
CA ASP A 113 6.13 0.34 6.83
C ASP A 113 6.59 1.79 7.04
N SER A 114 5.71 2.78 6.84
CA SER A 114 6.03 4.19 7.06
C SER A 114 6.61 4.45 8.46
N MET A 115 6.08 3.78 9.50
CA MET A 115 6.51 3.96 10.88
C MET A 115 7.85 3.28 11.19
N LEU A 116 8.07 2.07 10.68
CA LEU A 116 9.11 1.16 11.19
C LEU A 116 10.20 0.81 10.18
N HIS A 117 9.99 1.04 8.87
CA HIS A 117 10.91 0.60 7.83
C HIS A 117 12.34 1.10 8.08
N ASP A 118 12.53 2.39 8.37
CA ASP A 118 13.87 2.98 8.59
C ASP A 118 14.51 2.59 9.94
N PHE A 119 13.74 1.98 10.86
CA PHE A 119 14.25 1.42 12.11
C PHE A 119 14.68 -0.04 11.95
N ILE A 120 14.02 -0.79 11.06
CA ILE A 120 14.33 -2.19 10.77
C ILE A 120 15.45 -2.28 9.74
N PHE A 121 15.38 -1.45 8.70
CA PHE A 121 16.36 -1.34 7.62
C PHE A 121 16.99 0.05 7.67
N PRO A 122 18.19 0.19 8.26
CA PRO A 122 18.85 1.48 8.37
C PRO A 122 18.99 2.14 7.00
N PHE A 123 18.68 3.44 6.97
CA PHE A 123 18.84 4.26 5.79
C PHE A 123 20.27 4.17 5.24
N ASN A 124 20.40 4.05 3.92
CA ASN A 124 21.68 3.99 3.24
C ASN A 124 21.68 4.95 2.03
N PRO A 125 22.49 6.04 2.04
CA PRO A 125 22.52 7.00 0.95
C PRO A 125 23.14 6.44 -0.35
N CYS A 126 23.81 5.28 -0.31
CA CYS A 126 24.30 4.58 -1.50
C CYS A 126 23.25 3.71 -2.19
N HIS A 127 22.10 3.50 -1.55
CA HIS A 127 21.05 2.64 -2.08
C HIS A 127 20.15 3.45 -2.99
N GLN A 128 19.89 2.96 -4.20
CA GLN A 128 19.16 3.72 -5.23
C GLN A 128 17.76 4.19 -4.79
N TYR A 129 17.05 3.42 -3.97
CA TYR A 129 15.72 3.80 -3.49
C TYR A 129 15.75 4.89 -2.42
N SER A 130 16.95 5.25 -1.96
CA SER A 130 17.17 6.41 -1.11
C SER A 130 17.26 7.70 -1.93
N TRP A 131 17.53 7.64 -3.24
CA TRP A 131 17.68 8.83 -4.07
C TRP A 131 16.33 9.39 -4.48
N MET A 132 16.12 10.68 -4.25
CA MET A 132 14.86 11.34 -4.54
C MET A 132 15.10 12.82 -4.85
N GLU A 133 14.78 13.22 -6.08
CA GLU A 133 14.91 14.61 -6.52
C GLU A 133 13.81 15.49 -5.91
N GLY A 134 14.17 16.71 -5.50
CA GLY A 134 13.23 17.72 -4.99
C GLY A 134 12.94 17.65 -3.49
N THR A 135 13.77 16.95 -2.70
CA THR A 135 13.69 16.90 -1.23
C THR A 135 14.46 18.04 -0.57
N GLY A 136 15.51 18.54 -1.22
CA GLY A 136 16.49 19.46 -0.67
C GLY A 136 17.42 18.84 0.38
N ALA A 137 17.36 17.53 0.60
CA ALA A 137 18.19 16.81 1.56
C ALA A 137 19.33 16.10 0.82
N PHE A 138 20.57 16.39 1.19
CA PHE A 138 21.75 15.84 0.53
C PHE A 138 22.61 15.05 1.50
N GLU A 139 22.97 13.83 1.09
CA GLU A 139 23.85 12.96 1.87
C GLU A 139 24.93 12.34 0.99
N LYS A 140 26.10 12.11 1.58
CA LYS A 140 27.22 11.44 0.89
C LYS A 140 27.05 9.93 0.97
N CYS A 141 27.19 9.28 -0.17
CA CYS A 141 27.39 7.84 -0.22
C CYS A 141 28.88 7.54 0.00
N GLY A 142 29.27 6.96 1.14
CA GLY A 142 30.67 6.58 1.40
C GLY A 142 31.69 7.69 1.10
N ASP A 143 32.74 7.35 0.35
CA ASP A 143 33.80 8.28 -0.08
C ASP A 143 33.52 8.95 -1.43
N PHE A 144 32.30 8.83 -1.97
CA PHE A 144 31.95 9.51 -3.21
C PHE A 144 32.11 11.04 -3.03
N PRO A 145 32.69 11.74 -4.02
CA PRO A 145 32.98 13.17 -3.91
C PRO A 145 31.71 14.01 -3.86
N GLU A 146 30.66 13.56 -4.54
CA GLU A 146 29.38 14.25 -4.70
C GLU A 146 28.37 13.73 -3.66
N ALA A 147 27.56 14.64 -3.13
CA ALA A 147 26.40 14.27 -2.33
C ALA A 147 25.20 14.03 -3.26
N PHE A 148 24.39 13.03 -2.91
CA PHE A 148 23.18 12.71 -3.64
C PHE A 148 21.98 13.31 -2.93
N GLU A 149 20.99 13.77 -3.70
CA GLU A 149 19.71 14.18 -3.12
C GLU A 149 18.93 12.94 -2.70
N VAL A 150 18.54 12.89 -1.43
CA VAL A 150 17.96 11.70 -0.81
C VAL A 150 16.59 11.96 -0.22
N ARG A 151 15.79 10.90 -0.12
CA ARG A 151 14.54 10.92 0.63
C ARG A 151 14.79 11.26 2.10
N HIS A 152 13.80 11.89 2.72
CA HIS A 152 13.75 11.95 4.17
C HIS A 152 13.52 10.56 4.76
N HIS A 153 14.06 10.31 5.95
CA HIS A 153 14.03 9.02 6.62
C HIS A 153 13.75 9.17 8.12
N GLY A 154 13.23 8.12 8.75
CA GLY A 154 12.84 8.07 10.17
C GLY A 154 11.38 7.68 10.39
N PHE A 155 10.85 7.99 11.58
CA PHE A 155 9.48 7.65 11.94
C PHE A 155 8.46 8.37 11.04
N LEU A 156 7.53 7.61 10.45
CA LEU A 156 6.54 8.04 9.45
C LEU A 156 7.12 8.43 8.08
N LEU A 157 8.42 8.24 7.87
CA LEU A 157 9.12 8.58 6.63
C LEU A 157 9.62 7.34 5.88
N GLY A 158 9.50 6.16 6.48
CA GLY A 158 9.90 4.89 5.89
C GLY A 158 9.26 4.60 4.53
N SER A 159 10.02 3.97 3.64
CA SER A 159 9.53 3.47 2.36
C SER A 159 8.53 2.32 2.57
N VAL A 160 7.56 2.21 1.67
CA VAL A 160 6.67 1.05 1.55
C VAL A 160 7.30 0.06 0.58
N VAL A 161 7.35 -1.22 0.92
CA VAL A 161 7.91 -2.25 0.02
C VAL A 161 6.81 -2.75 -0.90
N ASP A 162 6.97 -2.55 -2.21
CA ASP A 162 6.07 -3.09 -3.24
C ASP A 162 6.75 -4.22 -4.01
N MET A 163 5.94 -5.17 -4.52
CA MET A 163 6.50 -6.37 -5.13
C MET A 163 5.75 -6.97 -6.31
N PHE A 164 4.44 -6.79 -6.41
CA PHE A 164 3.65 -7.41 -7.46
C PHE A 164 3.58 -6.50 -8.68
N GLN A 165 3.86 -7.05 -9.87
CA GLN A 165 3.78 -6.33 -11.13
C GLN A 165 3.07 -7.16 -12.20
N PHE A 166 2.20 -6.52 -12.97
CA PHE A 166 1.67 -7.08 -14.21
C PHE A 166 2.49 -6.57 -15.39
N ASP A 167 3.17 -7.47 -16.09
CA ASP A 167 3.90 -7.17 -17.32
C ASP A 167 3.02 -7.54 -18.52
N MET A 168 2.05 -6.67 -18.80
CA MET A 168 1.12 -6.84 -19.92
C MET A 168 0.91 -5.49 -20.58
N ARG A 169 0.92 -5.48 -21.91
CA ARG A 169 0.66 -4.29 -22.73
C ARG A 169 -0.63 -4.47 -23.51
N TRP A 170 -1.34 -3.37 -23.71
CA TRP A 170 -2.49 -3.34 -24.59
C TRP A 170 -2.04 -3.64 -26.03
N PRO A 171 -2.83 -4.40 -26.80
CA PRO A 171 -2.54 -4.60 -28.21
C PRO A 171 -2.45 -3.25 -28.95
N GLU A 172 -1.52 -3.13 -29.90
CA GLU A 172 -1.28 -1.89 -30.66
C GLU A 172 -2.55 -1.32 -31.34
N TRP A 173 -3.51 -2.19 -31.68
CA TRP A 173 -4.76 -1.77 -32.31
C TRP A 173 -5.75 -1.10 -31.36
N MET A 174 -5.54 -1.15 -30.05
CA MET A 174 -6.51 -0.64 -29.08
C MET A 174 -6.49 0.90 -29.05
N PRO A 175 -7.63 1.58 -29.26
CA PRO A 175 -7.67 3.04 -29.29
C PRO A 175 -7.25 3.63 -27.93
N LEU A 176 -6.52 4.74 -27.97
CA LEU A 176 -6.02 5.53 -26.83
C LEU A 176 -4.96 4.85 -25.95
N VAL A 177 -4.96 3.52 -25.83
CA VAL A 177 -4.11 2.79 -24.88
C VAL A 177 -3.18 1.77 -25.53
N GLY A 178 -3.28 1.54 -26.85
CA GLY A 178 -2.45 0.57 -27.57
C GLY A 178 -0.95 0.77 -27.33
N GLY A 179 -0.23 -0.33 -27.13
CA GLY A 179 1.21 -0.33 -26.83
C GLY A 179 1.58 0.04 -25.39
N ASN A 180 0.68 0.68 -24.63
CA ASN A 180 0.91 1.03 -23.23
C ASN A 180 0.74 -0.17 -22.29
N GLU A 181 1.37 -0.10 -21.13
CA GLU A 181 1.19 -1.09 -20.06
C GLU A 181 -0.26 -1.06 -19.53
N VAL A 182 -0.85 -2.24 -19.37
CA VAL A 182 -2.21 -2.42 -18.86
C VAL A 182 -2.30 -1.95 -17.42
N PHE A 183 -1.26 -2.22 -16.63
CA PHE A 183 -1.18 -1.82 -15.24
C PHE A 183 0.29 -1.56 -14.85
N PRO A 184 0.77 -0.31 -15.01
CA PRO A 184 2.19 0.02 -14.82
C PRO A 184 2.61 0.03 -13.35
N ALA A 185 1.66 0.05 -12.42
CA ALA A 185 1.95 0.15 -11.01
C ALA A 185 2.52 -1.16 -10.45
N ILE A 186 3.56 -1.03 -9.63
CA ILE A 186 3.99 -2.09 -8.72
C ILE A 186 3.24 -1.88 -7.41
N TRP A 187 2.74 -2.96 -6.82
CA TRP A 187 1.84 -2.91 -5.67
C TRP A 187 2.17 -4.01 -4.67
N ASN A 188 1.55 -3.94 -3.49
CA ASN A 188 1.73 -4.94 -2.43
C ASN A 188 0.41 -5.54 -1.96
N LEU A 189 0.49 -6.50 -1.04
CA LEU A 189 -0.71 -7.17 -0.50
C LEU A 189 -1.64 -6.19 0.22
N ALA A 190 -1.09 -5.17 0.90
CA ALA A 190 -1.86 -4.11 1.53
C ALA A 190 -2.70 -3.33 0.50
N ASP A 191 -2.13 -2.97 -0.66
CA ASP A 191 -2.86 -2.28 -1.74
C ASP A 191 -3.99 -3.15 -2.29
N ALA A 192 -3.73 -4.45 -2.48
CA ALA A 192 -4.76 -5.40 -2.91
C ALA A 192 -5.91 -5.50 -1.89
N CYS A 193 -5.61 -5.46 -0.59
CA CYS A 193 -6.64 -5.44 0.45
C CYS A 193 -7.52 -4.18 0.34
N ILE A 194 -6.93 -3.00 0.14
CA ILE A 194 -7.70 -1.76 -0.06
C ILE A 194 -8.57 -1.89 -1.32
N SER A 195 -7.99 -2.29 -2.45
CA SER A 195 -8.70 -2.40 -3.73
C SER A 195 -9.88 -3.39 -3.66
N ILE A 196 -9.67 -4.57 -3.08
CA ILE A 196 -10.73 -5.57 -2.91
C ILE A 196 -11.82 -5.06 -1.96
N GLY A 197 -11.44 -4.46 -0.83
CA GLY A 197 -12.40 -3.88 0.12
C GLY A 197 -13.28 -2.80 -0.51
N VAL A 198 -12.68 -1.87 -1.25
CA VAL A 198 -13.40 -0.82 -1.99
C VAL A 198 -14.31 -1.43 -3.06
N PHE A 199 -13.80 -2.38 -3.86
CA PHE A 199 -14.59 -3.03 -4.91
C PHE A 199 -15.80 -3.79 -4.36
N MET A 200 -15.63 -4.49 -3.22
CA MET A 200 -16.73 -5.14 -2.52
C MET A 200 -17.81 -4.14 -2.11
N MET A 201 -17.43 -2.96 -1.61
CA MET A 201 -18.39 -1.90 -1.25
C MET A 201 -19.14 -1.36 -2.46
N LEU A 202 -18.45 -1.16 -3.59
CA LEU A 202 -19.05 -0.64 -4.82
C LEU A 202 -20.05 -1.63 -5.44
N ILE A 203 -19.69 -2.91 -5.57
CA ILE A 203 -20.59 -3.93 -6.15
C ILE A 203 -21.85 -4.11 -5.29
N ARG A 204 -21.69 -4.14 -3.97
CA ARG A 204 -22.79 -4.44 -3.04
C ARG A 204 -23.42 -3.18 -2.43
N GLN A 205 -23.22 -2.02 -3.04
CA GLN A 205 -23.68 -0.73 -2.54
C GLN A 205 -25.18 -0.74 -2.18
N ARG A 206 -26.04 -1.29 -3.04
CA ARG A 206 -27.50 -1.35 -2.78
C ARG A 206 -27.89 -2.24 -1.60
N VAL A 207 -27.07 -3.24 -1.29
CA VAL A 207 -27.29 -4.18 -0.18
C VAL A 207 -26.77 -3.59 1.13
N TYR A 208 -25.65 -2.87 1.08
CA TYR A 208 -25.02 -2.25 2.25
C TYR A 208 -25.68 -0.93 2.64
N PHE A 209 -26.19 -0.19 1.65
CA PHE A 209 -26.86 1.09 1.81
C PHE A 209 -28.25 1.05 1.16
N PRO A 210 -29.21 0.28 1.70
CA PRO A 210 -30.57 0.29 1.20
C PRO A 210 -31.17 1.70 1.35
N LYS A 211 -31.79 2.22 0.28
CA LYS A 211 -32.54 3.47 0.38
C LYS A 211 -33.68 3.25 1.38
N LYS A 212 -33.82 4.15 2.36
CA LYS A 212 -35.08 4.22 3.11
C LYS A 212 -36.17 4.54 2.10
N SER A 213 -37.24 3.73 2.06
CA SER A 213 -38.44 4.13 1.34
C SER A 213 -38.90 5.45 1.93
N GLU A 214 -39.02 6.48 1.09
CA GLU A 214 -39.86 7.63 1.45
C GLU A 214 -41.25 7.06 1.67
N GLU A 215 -41.68 6.99 2.93
CA GLU A 215 -43.08 6.80 3.26
C GLU A 215 -43.81 8.03 2.70
N ALA A 216 -44.47 7.83 1.56
CA ALA A 216 -45.37 8.79 0.94
C ALA A 216 -46.74 8.76 1.63
#